data_AF-A0A0M3T4U3-F1
#
_entry.id   AF-A0A0M3T4U3-F1
#
_cell.length_a   1.000
_cell.length_b   1.000
_cell.length_c   1.000
_cell.angle_alpha   90.00
_cell.angle_beta   90.00
_cell.angle_gamma   90.00
#
_symmetry.space_group_name_H-M   'P 1'
#
loop_
_entity.id
_entity.type
_entity.pdbx_description
1 polymer ?
#
loop_
_entity_poly.entity_id
_entity_poly.type
_entity_poly.pdbx_seq_one_letter_code
_entity_poly.pdbx_strand_id
1 'polypeptide(L)'
;MAEVLLRGGFDDWMEWFGKKRNIKVPGVTEDAGALVEIFQRRHLLVHNGGVVNKFYLSKVSGPELPVLGDRLHVGTQYLENSVDELTVAGVKLSFSLLQKMAPNEVDLEELSHRLEHLSFDLLSAGYFRPVFSLNDWHLGFVKDSERRLIVMVNKWIAMKKMGLAERVCIEVAEWDTATLSGTYRLAKLALIDDNAAAYSLVKAMISAGELRRESWRDWPLLEGVREFELKNIGSADKIWVVAFGGEHTHPNTEDGRNAEA
;
A
#
# COMPACT_ATOMS: atom_id res chain seq x y z
N MET A 1 33.45 0.02 6.42
CA MET A 1 32.64 0.78 5.45
C MET A 1 31.20 0.98 5.95
N ALA A 2 30.51 -0.09 6.40
CA ALA A 2 29.17 0.01 6.99
C ALA A 2 29.13 0.92 8.24
N GLU A 3 30.11 0.81 9.13
CA GLU A 3 30.14 1.59 10.38
C GLU A 3 30.28 3.11 10.16
N VAL A 4 31.01 3.54 9.11
CA VAL A 4 31.14 4.95 8.75
C VAL A 4 29.83 5.51 8.20
N LEU A 5 29.10 4.70 7.43
CA LEU A 5 27.79 5.09 6.92
C LEU A 5 26.76 5.19 8.06
N LEU A 6 26.75 4.24 8.99
CA LEU A 6 25.83 4.22 10.14
C LEU A 6 26.06 5.35 11.15
N ARG A 7 27.26 5.92 11.18
CA ARG A 7 27.59 7.10 12.00
C ARG A 7 27.36 8.43 11.26
N GLY A 8 27.15 8.39 9.95
CA GLY A 8 26.87 9.55 9.11
C GLY A 8 25.43 10.06 9.27
N GLY A 9 25.21 11.32 8.92
CA GLY A 9 23.89 11.92 8.83
C GLY A 9 23.22 11.67 7.47
N PHE A 10 22.01 12.23 7.30
CA PHE A 10 21.25 12.12 6.06
C PHE A 10 22.08 12.56 4.83
N ASP A 11 22.79 13.69 4.91
CA ASP A 11 23.64 14.20 3.83
C ASP A 11 24.72 13.18 3.41
N ASP A 12 25.35 12.51 4.38
CA ASP A 12 26.37 11.48 4.13
C ASP A 12 25.76 10.26 3.44
N TRP A 13 24.53 9.88 3.81
CA TRP A 13 23.80 8.79 3.17
C TRP A 13 23.48 9.12 1.73
N MET A 14 22.95 10.31 1.46
CA MET A 14 22.59 10.74 0.10
C MET A 14 23.82 10.89 -0.79
N GLU A 15 24.93 11.38 -0.26
CA GLU A 15 26.21 11.40 -0.97
C GLU A 15 26.69 9.98 -1.28
N TRP A 16 26.58 9.05 -0.33
CA TRP A 16 26.97 7.66 -0.54
C TRP A 16 26.12 6.97 -1.63
N PHE A 17 24.80 7.13 -1.57
CA PHE A 17 23.88 6.60 -2.58
C PHE A 17 24.16 7.22 -3.96
N GLY A 18 24.32 8.53 -4.03
CA GLY A 18 24.58 9.26 -5.27
C GLY A 18 25.95 8.94 -5.86
N LYS A 19 27.04 9.28 -5.17
CA LYS A 19 28.40 9.22 -5.74
C LYS A 19 28.99 7.81 -5.74
N LYS A 20 28.81 7.03 -4.68
CA LYS A 20 29.46 5.71 -4.54
C LYS A 20 28.65 4.58 -5.13
N ARG A 21 27.32 4.76 -5.24
CA ARG A 21 26.41 3.76 -5.81
C ARG A 21 25.71 4.21 -7.07
N ASN A 22 25.89 5.44 -7.56
CA ASN A 22 25.22 5.95 -8.76
C ASN A 22 23.69 5.71 -8.73
N ILE A 23 23.09 5.80 -7.54
CA ILE A 23 21.65 5.75 -7.34
C ILE A 23 21.18 7.19 -7.35
N LYS A 24 20.44 7.57 -8.40
CA LYS A 24 19.91 8.93 -8.53
C LYS A 24 18.71 9.10 -7.60
N VAL A 25 18.99 9.73 -6.46
CA VAL A 25 18.05 10.18 -5.42
C VAL A 25 16.77 10.87 -5.94
N PRO A 26 16.76 11.65 -7.05
CA PRO A 26 15.53 12.27 -7.53
C PRO A 26 14.39 11.29 -7.90
N GLY A 27 14.65 9.98 -7.94
CA GLY A 27 13.61 8.95 -8.09
C GLY A 27 13.10 8.33 -6.78
N VAL A 28 13.62 8.76 -5.63
CA VAL A 28 13.35 8.17 -4.30
C VAL A 28 12.25 8.90 -3.55
N THR A 29 12.16 10.22 -3.72
CA THR A 29 11.17 11.08 -3.10
C THR A 29 10.84 12.22 -4.07
N GLU A 30 9.59 12.63 -4.09
CA GLU A 30 9.13 13.81 -4.82
C GLU A 30 9.52 15.11 -4.08
N ASP A 31 9.82 15.02 -2.78
CA ASP A 31 10.17 16.14 -1.91
C ASP A 31 11.39 15.80 -1.01
N ALA A 32 12.58 15.94 -1.60
CA ALA A 32 13.83 15.77 -0.86
C ALA A 32 13.98 16.77 0.31
N GLY A 33 13.33 17.94 0.24
CA GLY A 33 13.35 18.95 1.29
C GLY A 33 12.61 18.49 2.53
N ALA A 34 11.43 17.89 2.35
CA ALA A 34 10.66 17.27 3.43
C ALA A 34 11.47 16.17 4.14
N LEU A 35 12.16 15.31 3.38
CA LEU A 35 12.97 14.24 3.96
C LEU A 35 14.12 14.80 4.82
N VAL A 36 14.84 15.82 4.32
CA VAL A 36 15.87 16.53 5.10
C VAL A 36 15.26 17.10 6.37
N GLU A 37 14.13 17.79 6.25
CA GLU A 37 13.44 18.44 7.38
C GLU A 37 13.06 17.44 8.47
N ILE A 38 12.54 16.26 8.13
CA ILE A 38 12.19 15.21 9.09
C ILE A 38 13.40 14.80 9.93
N PHE A 39 14.56 14.57 9.29
CA PHE A 39 15.79 14.22 10.01
C PHE A 39 16.29 15.38 10.88
N GLN A 40 16.23 16.62 10.38
CA GLN A 40 16.64 17.80 11.14
C GLN A 40 15.71 18.07 12.33
N ARG A 41 14.39 17.89 12.17
CA ARG A 41 13.43 18.06 13.26
C ARG A 41 13.63 17.00 14.32
N ARG A 42 13.85 15.73 13.94
CA ARG A 42 14.22 14.67 14.89
C ARG A 42 15.49 15.03 15.65
N HIS A 43 16.52 15.54 14.97
CA HIS A 43 17.75 16.00 15.62
C HIS A 43 17.47 17.13 16.62
N LEU A 44 16.65 18.11 16.24
CA LEU A 44 16.23 19.23 17.08
C LEU A 44 15.50 18.77 18.34
N LEU A 45 14.57 17.82 18.21
CA LEU A 45 13.78 17.27 19.31
C LEU A 45 14.68 16.55 20.33
N VAL A 46 15.62 15.75 19.85
CA VAL A 46 16.51 14.95 20.72
C VAL A 46 17.58 15.80 21.40
N HIS A 47 18.15 16.78 20.69
CA HIS A 47 19.35 17.49 21.17
C HIS A 47 19.09 18.93 21.62
N ASN A 48 17.98 19.53 21.21
CA ASN A 48 17.66 20.93 21.52
C ASN A 48 16.20 21.12 21.99
N GLY A 49 15.55 20.06 22.47
CA GLY A 49 14.17 20.09 22.97
C GLY A 49 13.13 20.58 21.95
N GLY A 50 13.44 20.52 20.66
CA GLY A 50 12.58 21.03 19.58
C GLY A 50 12.67 22.54 19.36
N VAL A 51 13.61 23.26 19.98
CA VAL A 51 13.77 24.71 19.79
C VAL A 51 14.59 25.00 18.53
N VAL A 52 14.05 25.79 17.61
CA VAL A 52 14.69 26.15 16.33
C VAL A 52 15.97 26.93 16.59
N ASN A 53 17.06 26.51 15.96
CA ASN A 53 18.37 27.16 16.05
C ASN A 53 18.93 27.46 14.65
N LYS A 54 20.03 28.22 14.59
CA LYS A 54 20.68 28.61 13.33
C LYS A 54 21.15 27.41 12.49
N PHE A 55 21.50 26.30 13.14
CA PHE A 55 21.94 25.08 12.46
C PHE A 55 20.77 24.39 11.74
N TYR A 56 19.60 24.31 12.38
CA TYR A 56 18.40 23.79 11.75
C TYR A 56 18.03 24.62 10.51
N LEU A 57 17.96 25.95 10.66
CA LEU A 57 17.62 26.86 9.56
C LEU A 57 18.64 26.88 8.42
N SER A 58 19.89 26.47 8.67
CA SER A 58 20.88 26.35 7.60
C SER A 58 20.78 25.04 6.81
N LYS A 59 20.00 24.08 7.28
CA LYS A 59 19.83 22.75 6.67
C LYS A 59 18.48 22.55 5.99
N VAL A 60 17.43 23.20 6.47
CA VAL A 60 16.09 23.10 5.89
C VAL A 60 15.84 24.18 4.85
N SER A 61 15.03 23.86 3.84
CA SER A 61 14.57 24.79 2.82
C SER A 61 13.08 24.56 2.56
N GLY A 62 12.37 25.60 2.12
CA GLY A 62 10.94 25.52 1.87
C GLY A 62 10.28 26.89 1.80
N PRO A 63 9.01 26.96 1.36
CA PRO A 63 8.27 28.21 1.24
C PRO A 63 7.98 28.86 2.60
N GLU A 64 7.84 28.06 3.66
CA GLU A 64 7.57 28.51 5.01
C GLU A 64 8.58 27.91 5.99
N LEU A 65 9.54 28.73 6.43
CA LEU A 65 10.53 28.35 7.43
C LEU A 65 10.08 28.82 8.82
N PRO A 66 10.28 28.02 9.88
CA PRO A 66 9.95 28.42 11.23
C PRO A 66 10.90 29.53 11.73
N VAL A 67 10.48 30.27 12.77
CA VAL A 67 11.27 31.39 13.28
C VAL A 67 12.36 30.88 14.24
N LEU A 68 13.52 31.55 14.23
CA LEU A 68 14.59 31.24 15.17
C LEU A 68 14.10 31.38 16.63
N GLY A 69 14.27 30.32 17.43
CA GLY A 69 13.81 30.26 18.81
C GLY A 69 12.43 29.65 19.00
N ASP A 70 11.67 29.40 17.92
CA ASP A 70 10.38 28.73 18.02
C ASP A 70 10.53 27.29 18.54
N ARG A 71 9.52 26.80 19.25
CA ARG A 71 9.44 25.39 19.63
C ARG A 71 8.60 24.63 18.61
N LEU A 72 9.23 23.70 17.90
CA LEU A 72 8.57 22.80 16.97
C LEU A 72 7.85 21.68 17.74
N HIS A 73 6.59 21.47 17.39
CA HIS A 73 5.78 20.37 17.87
C HIS A 73 5.56 19.33 16.76
N VAL A 74 5.41 18.07 17.17
CA VAL A 74 5.06 16.95 16.29
C VAL A 74 3.59 16.62 16.54
N GLY A 75 2.72 17.17 15.70
CA GLY A 75 1.31 16.78 15.68
C GLY A 75 1.10 15.48 14.91
N THR A 76 -0.07 14.87 15.09
CA THR A 76 -0.47 13.62 14.40
C THR A 76 -0.28 13.72 12.89
N GLN A 77 -0.81 14.77 12.25
CA GLN A 77 -0.69 14.95 10.80
C GLN A 77 0.76 15.04 10.32
N TYR A 78 1.63 15.74 11.07
CA TYR A 78 3.05 15.83 10.73
C TYR A 78 3.70 14.45 10.84
N LEU A 79 3.40 13.71 11.91
CA LEU A 79 3.93 12.36 12.12
C LEU A 79 3.49 11.41 11.01
N GLU A 80 2.21 11.38 10.66
CA GLU A 80 1.67 10.56 9.57
C GLU A 80 2.33 10.89 8.23
N ASN A 81 2.42 12.18 7.88
CA ASN A 81 3.10 12.61 6.65
C ASN A 81 4.58 12.22 6.66
N SER A 82 5.25 12.32 7.81
CA SER A 82 6.66 11.94 7.95
C SER A 82 6.86 10.44 7.79
N VAL A 83 5.95 9.63 8.34
CA VAL A 83 5.98 8.17 8.20
C VAL A 83 5.76 7.76 6.75
N ASP A 84 4.80 8.38 6.06
CA ASP A 84 4.55 8.14 4.64
C ASP A 84 5.81 8.46 3.81
N GLU A 85 6.41 9.62 4.04
CA GLU A 85 7.59 10.08 3.30
C GLU A 85 8.80 9.16 3.54
N LEU A 86 9.06 8.81 4.81
CA LEU A 86 10.12 7.88 5.17
C LEU A 86 9.89 6.48 4.60
N THR A 87 8.63 6.03 4.52
CA THR A 87 8.26 4.73 3.95
C THR A 87 8.56 4.71 2.46
N VAL A 88 8.09 5.71 1.71
CA VAL A 88 8.33 5.82 0.27
C VAL A 88 9.83 5.90 -0.02
N ALA A 89 10.54 6.79 0.66
CA ALA A 89 11.97 6.98 0.44
C ALA A 89 12.78 5.73 0.81
N GLY A 90 12.49 5.11 1.95
CA GLY A 90 13.17 3.90 2.42
C GLY A 90 12.98 2.74 1.45
N VAL A 91 11.74 2.50 1.00
CA VAL A 91 11.43 1.42 0.06
C VAL A 91 12.11 1.68 -1.29
N LYS A 92 11.97 2.88 -1.87
CA LYS A 92 12.57 3.21 -3.17
C LYS A 92 14.09 3.14 -3.14
N LEU A 93 14.75 3.58 -2.07
CA LEU A 93 16.20 3.43 -1.89
C LEU A 93 16.62 1.97 -1.81
N SER A 94 15.97 1.19 -0.95
CA SER A 94 16.28 -0.23 -0.78
C SER A 94 16.09 -0.99 -2.09
N PHE A 95 14.97 -0.78 -2.79
CA PHE A 95 14.73 -1.41 -4.09
C PHE A 95 15.73 -0.96 -5.17
N SER A 96 16.06 0.33 -5.25
CA SER A 96 17.05 0.83 -6.21
C SER A 96 18.44 0.20 -5.97
N LEU A 97 18.81 -0.01 -4.70
CA LEU A 97 20.04 -0.69 -4.35
C LEU A 97 19.99 -2.18 -4.72
N LEU A 98 18.89 -2.87 -4.39
CA LEU A 98 18.70 -4.28 -4.69
C LEU A 98 18.69 -4.55 -6.20
N GLN A 99 18.02 -3.71 -7.00
CA GLN A 99 18.03 -3.80 -8.46
C GLN A 99 19.44 -3.71 -9.03
N LYS A 100 20.30 -2.87 -8.45
CA LYS A 100 21.69 -2.73 -8.88
C LYS A 100 22.56 -3.93 -8.47
N MET A 101 22.19 -4.62 -7.40
CA MET A 101 22.88 -5.80 -6.89
C MET A 101 22.36 -7.11 -7.49
N ALA A 102 21.17 -7.09 -8.10
CA ALA A 102 20.53 -8.25 -8.69
C ALA A 102 21.41 -8.81 -9.84
N PRO A 103 21.82 -10.09 -9.76
CA PRO A 103 22.77 -10.65 -10.72
C PRO A 103 22.11 -11.09 -12.04
N ASN A 104 20.79 -11.22 -12.10
CA ASN A 104 20.07 -11.68 -13.28
C ASN A 104 18.62 -11.14 -13.32
N GLU A 105 17.91 -11.49 -14.39
CA GLU A 105 16.54 -11.03 -14.65
C GLU A 105 15.49 -11.70 -13.75
N VAL A 106 15.72 -12.96 -13.33
CA VAL A 106 14.84 -13.68 -12.39
C VAL A 106 14.81 -12.99 -11.03
N ASP A 107 15.97 -12.54 -10.54
CA ASP A 107 16.06 -11.80 -9.27
C ASP A 107 15.37 -10.43 -9.36
N LEU A 108 15.38 -9.78 -10.53
CA LEU A 108 14.64 -8.53 -10.76
C LEU A 108 13.13 -8.75 -10.74
N GLU A 109 12.64 -9.86 -11.28
CA GLU A 109 11.22 -10.22 -11.24
C GLU A 109 10.75 -10.54 -9.82
N GLU A 110 11.56 -11.26 -9.04
CA GLU A 110 11.24 -11.52 -7.64
C GLU A 110 11.23 -10.23 -6.81
N LEU A 111 12.14 -9.28 -7.07
CA LEU A 111 12.06 -7.96 -6.46
C LEU A 111 10.74 -7.25 -6.84
N SER A 112 10.38 -7.25 -8.12
CA SER A 112 9.11 -6.68 -8.59
C SER A 112 7.90 -7.29 -7.86
N HIS A 113 7.91 -8.60 -7.65
CA HIS A 113 6.89 -9.31 -6.88
C HIS A 113 6.86 -8.89 -5.41
N ARG A 114 8.00 -8.73 -4.75
CA ARG A 114 8.07 -8.24 -3.36
C ARG A 114 7.52 -6.83 -3.20
N LEU A 115 7.74 -5.96 -4.18
CA LEU A 115 7.21 -4.59 -4.16
C LEU A 115 5.67 -4.58 -4.28
N GLU A 116 5.11 -5.46 -5.11
CA GLU A 116 3.67 -5.64 -5.26
C GLU A 116 3.01 -6.15 -3.96
N HIS A 117 3.60 -7.15 -3.29
CA HIS A 117 3.10 -7.62 -1.98
C HIS A 117 3.14 -6.53 -0.91
N LEU A 118 4.28 -5.82 -0.80
CA LEU A 118 4.39 -4.70 0.14
C LEU A 118 3.35 -3.61 -0.13
N SER A 119 3.09 -3.33 -1.41
CA SER A 119 2.06 -2.38 -1.82
C SER A 119 0.66 -2.83 -1.38
N PHE A 120 0.35 -4.12 -1.48
CA PHE A 120 -0.92 -4.67 -1.00
C PHE A 120 -1.05 -4.62 0.53
N ASP A 121 0.03 -4.90 1.28
CA ASP A 121 0.04 -4.80 2.74
C ASP A 121 -0.20 -3.36 3.21
N LEU A 122 0.49 -2.39 2.58
CA LEU A 122 0.31 -0.96 2.86
C LEU A 122 -1.12 -0.50 2.53
N LEU A 123 -1.69 -0.98 1.42
CA LEU A 123 -3.06 -0.69 1.02
C LEU A 123 -4.08 -1.21 2.03
N SER A 124 -3.90 -2.44 2.47
CA SER A 124 -4.76 -3.08 3.48
C SER A 124 -4.67 -2.39 4.84
N ALA A 125 -3.50 -1.83 5.16
CA ALA A 125 -3.27 -1.05 6.38
C ALA A 125 -3.67 0.44 6.27
N GLY A 126 -4.16 0.89 5.11
CA GLY A 126 -4.66 2.26 4.91
C GLY A 126 -3.61 3.32 4.56
N TYR A 127 -2.37 2.92 4.24
CA TYR A 127 -1.30 3.83 3.84
C TYR A 127 -1.41 4.21 2.36
N PHE A 128 -2.46 4.94 1.98
CA PHE A 128 -2.79 5.19 0.57
C PHE A 128 -1.76 6.05 -0.16
N ARG A 129 -1.18 7.05 0.51
CA ARG A 129 -0.13 7.91 -0.09
C ARG A 129 1.12 7.11 -0.49
N PRO A 130 1.70 6.27 0.40
CA PRO A 130 2.76 5.35 0.02
C PRO A 130 2.39 4.41 -1.12
N VAL A 131 1.20 3.80 -1.09
CA VAL A 131 0.72 2.89 -2.13
C VAL A 131 0.67 3.58 -3.50
N PHE A 132 0.13 4.80 -3.56
CA PHE A 132 0.12 5.58 -4.79
C PHE A 132 1.54 5.83 -5.32
N SER A 133 2.43 6.40 -4.48
CA SER A 133 3.77 6.78 -4.92
C SER A 133 4.66 5.58 -5.29
N LEU A 134 4.49 4.45 -4.60
CA LEU A 134 5.22 3.22 -4.90
C LEU A 134 4.71 2.54 -6.17
N ASN A 135 3.40 2.41 -6.35
CA ASN A 135 2.85 1.79 -7.57
C ASN A 135 3.09 2.66 -8.81
N ASP A 136 2.96 3.99 -8.71
CA ASP A 136 3.27 4.87 -9.84
C ASP A 136 4.73 4.71 -10.31
N TRP A 137 5.65 4.64 -9.35
CA TRP A 137 7.06 4.35 -9.61
C TRP A 137 7.27 2.94 -10.21
N HIS A 138 6.62 1.92 -9.64
CA HIS A 138 6.71 0.52 -10.08
C HIS A 138 6.22 0.33 -11.52
N LEU A 139 5.17 1.04 -11.93
CA LEU A 139 4.67 1.04 -13.31
C LEU A 139 5.70 1.53 -14.34
N GLY A 140 6.73 2.26 -13.91
CA GLY A 140 7.83 2.69 -14.78
C GLY A 140 8.76 1.55 -15.22
N PHE A 141 8.76 0.40 -14.53
CA PHE A 141 9.71 -0.68 -14.80
C PHE A 141 9.17 -2.11 -14.65
N VAL A 142 7.94 -2.31 -14.19
CA VAL A 142 7.31 -3.65 -14.17
C VAL A 142 7.14 -4.19 -15.59
N LYS A 143 7.70 -5.38 -15.84
CA LYS A 143 7.67 -6.04 -17.16
C LYS A 143 6.50 -7.01 -17.31
N ASP A 144 6.24 -7.79 -16.27
CA ASP A 144 5.17 -8.78 -16.25
C ASP A 144 3.79 -8.12 -16.40
N SER A 145 3.00 -8.60 -17.35
CA SER A 145 1.74 -7.98 -17.76
C SER A 145 0.65 -8.14 -16.69
N GLU A 146 0.57 -9.31 -16.05
CA GLU A 146 -0.41 -9.57 -14.99
C GLU A 146 -0.11 -8.71 -13.76
N ARG A 147 1.14 -8.68 -13.30
CA ARG A 147 1.56 -7.83 -12.19
C ARG A 147 1.37 -6.36 -12.49
N ARG A 148 1.60 -5.92 -13.73
CA ARG A 148 1.30 -4.55 -14.14
C ARG A 148 -0.17 -4.19 -13.88
N LEU A 149 -1.10 -5.09 -14.18
CA LEU A 149 -2.52 -4.86 -13.91
C LEU A 149 -2.81 -4.78 -12.41
N ILE A 150 -2.21 -5.65 -11.59
CA ILE A 150 -2.35 -5.62 -10.12
C ILE A 150 -1.85 -4.28 -9.56
N VAL A 151 -0.66 -3.85 -9.98
CA VAL A 151 -0.05 -2.57 -9.58
C VAL A 151 -0.92 -1.37 -10.00
N MET A 152 -1.51 -1.41 -11.20
CA MET A 152 -2.46 -0.39 -11.67
C MET A 152 -3.72 -0.33 -10.80
N VAL A 153 -4.32 -1.49 -10.49
CA VAL A 153 -5.51 -1.56 -9.63
C VAL A 153 -5.21 -1.02 -8.23
N ASN A 154 -4.09 -1.42 -7.62
CA ASN A 154 -3.69 -0.92 -6.30
C ASN A 154 -3.45 0.59 -6.29
N LYS A 155 -2.84 1.14 -7.36
CA LYS A 155 -2.69 2.59 -7.55
C LYS A 155 -4.05 3.29 -7.59
N TRP A 156 -5.02 2.78 -8.36
CA TRP A 156 -6.34 3.39 -8.46
C TRP A 156 -7.14 3.32 -7.16
N ILE A 157 -7.04 2.22 -6.41
CA ILE A 157 -7.65 2.12 -5.07
C ILE A 157 -7.09 3.23 -4.16
N ALA A 158 -5.77 3.38 -4.12
CA ALA A 158 -5.13 4.44 -3.34
C ALA A 158 -5.56 5.85 -3.76
N MET A 159 -5.57 6.13 -5.07
CA MET A 159 -6.05 7.42 -5.60
C MET A 159 -7.49 7.73 -5.17
N LYS A 160 -8.39 6.75 -5.29
CA LYS A 160 -9.79 6.89 -4.88
C LYS A 160 -9.89 7.21 -3.38
N LYS A 161 -9.11 6.52 -2.54
CA LYS A 161 -9.04 6.74 -1.09
C LYS A 161 -8.42 8.08 -0.69
N MET A 162 -7.60 8.66 -1.56
CA MET A 162 -7.03 10.01 -1.40
C MET A 162 -7.97 11.12 -1.90
N GLY A 163 -9.22 10.81 -2.26
CA GLY A 163 -10.20 11.79 -2.74
C GLY A 163 -10.11 12.11 -4.24
N LEU A 164 -9.38 11.30 -5.02
CA LEU A 164 -9.23 11.48 -6.48
C LEU A 164 -10.18 10.58 -7.29
N ALA A 165 -11.38 10.30 -6.76
CA ALA A 165 -12.33 9.36 -7.35
C ALA A 165 -12.73 9.73 -8.79
N GLU A 166 -12.97 11.01 -9.08
CA GLU A 166 -13.33 11.47 -10.44
C GLU A 166 -12.27 11.13 -11.47
N ARG A 167 -10.99 11.35 -11.12
CA ARG A 167 -9.86 11.01 -11.99
C ARG A 167 -9.76 9.50 -12.20
N VAL A 168 -9.96 8.72 -11.14
CA VAL A 168 -9.98 7.24 -11.24
C VAL A 168 -11.10 6.79 -12.18
N CYS A 169 -12.30 7.36 -12.07
CA CYS A 169 -13.42 7.01 -12.95
C CYS A 169 -13.09 7.26 -14.44
N ILE A 170 -12.41 8.37 -14.75
CA ILE A 170 -11.97 8.67 -16.12
C ILE A 170 -10.95 7.62 -16.60
N GLU A 171 -9.89 7.37 -15.83
CA GLU A 171 -8.83 6.42 -16.21
C GLU A 171 -9.37 4.98 -16.34
N VAL A 172 -10.28 4.57 -15.46
CA VAL A 172 -10.86 3.23 -15.42
C VAL A 172 -11.94 3.02 -16.48
N ALA A 173 -12.67 4.07 -16.88
CA ALA A 173 -13.66 3.97 -17.95
C ALA A 173 -13.02 3.48 -19.26
N GLU A 174 -11.84 4.01 -19.59
CA GLU A 174 -11.05 3.67 -20.78
C GLU A 174 -10.37 2.30 -20.69
N TRP A 175 -10.22 1.73 -19.49
CA TRP A 175 -9.56 0.44 -19.30
C TRP A 175 -10.40 -0.72 -19.85
N ASP A 176 -9.94 -1.35 -20.94
CA ASP A 176 -10.59 -2.52 -21.52
C ASP A 176 -10.28 -3.80 -20.71
N THR A 177 -11.33 -4.43 -20.20
CA THR A 177 -11.26 -5.67 -19.41
C THR A 177 -11.94 -6.85 -20.12
N ALA A 178 -12.37 -6.72 -21.38
CA ALA A 178 -13.18 -7.72 -22.06
C ALA A 178 -12.49 -9.08 -22.21
N THR A 179 -11.16 -9.08 -22.34
CA THR A 179 -10.32 -10.28 -22.50
C THR A 179 -9.59 -10.69 -21.23
N LEU A 180 -9.75 -9.94 -20.14
CA LEU A 180 -9.10 -10.20 -18.85
C LEU A 180 -9.94 -11.16 -18.00
N SER A 181 -9.32 -11.73 -16.97
CA SER A 181 -10.04 -12.57 -16.00
C SER A 181 -11.15 -11.79 -15.30
N GLY A 182 -12.15 -12.52 -14.79
CA GLY A 182 -13.33 -11.93 -14.15
C GLY A 182 -13.02 -11.00 -12.97
N THR A 183 -11.88 -11.19 -12.31
CA THR A 183 -11.40 -10.33 -11.22
C THR A 183 -11.10 -8.91 -11.68
N TYR A 184 -10.59 -8.70 -12.89
CA TYR A 184 -10.33 -7.36 -13.44
C TYR A 184 -11.61 -6.65 -13.88
N ARG A 185 -12.58 -7.40 -14.40
CA ARG A 185 -13.93 -6.87 -14.65
C ARG A 185 -14.59 -6.43 -13.34
N LEU A 186 -14.48 -7.24 -12.29
CA LEU A 186 -14.94 -6.88 -10.94
C LEU A 186 -14.24 -5.62 -10.43
N ALA A 187 -12.91 -5.54 -10.61
CA ALA A 187 -12.13 -4.39 -10.20
C ALA A 187 -12.60 -3.10 -10.89
N LYS A 188 -12.84 -3.14 -12.20
CA LYS A 188 -13.39 -2.02 -12.97
C LYS A 188 -14.71 -1.53 -12.39
N LEU A 189 -15.67 -2.44 -12.16
CA LEU A 189 -17.00 -2.09 -11.63
C LEU A 189 -16.90 -1.45 -10.23
N ALA A 190 -16.07 -2.01 -9.35
CA ALA A 190 -15.87 -1.48 -8.00
C ALA A 190 -15.16 -0.11 -7.98
N LEU A 191 -14.20 0.10 -8.90
CA LEU A 191 -13.48 1.37 -8.99
C LEU A 191 -14.40 2.52 -9.45
N ILE A 192 -15.33 2.26 -10.38
CA ILE A 192 -16.30 3.26 -10.88
C ILE A 192 -17.58 3.37 -10.04
N ASP A 193 -17.63 2.71 -8.88
CA ASP A 193 -18.80 2.70 -7.99
C ASP A 193 -20.09 2.11 -8.60
N ASP A 194 -19.98 1.25 -9.61
CA ASP A 194 -21.09 0.41 -10.07
C ASP A 194 -21.25 -0.79 -9.11
N ASN A 195 -21.59 -0.46 -7.86
CA ASN A 195 -21.63 -1.39 -6.74
C ASN A 195 -22.72 -2.46 -6.91
N ALA A 196 -23.82 -2.15 -7.61
CA ALA A 196 -24.89 -3.12 -7.90
C ALA A 196 -24.45 -4.20 -8.88
N ALA A 197 -23.78 -3.80 -9.98
CA ALA A 197 -23.22 -4.75 -10.93
C ALA A 197 -22.06 -5.53 -10.32
N ALA A 198 -21.17 -4.85 -9.56
CA ALA A 198 -20.08 -5.48 -8.85
C ALA A 198 -20.59 -6.55 -7.85
N TYR A 199 -21.61 -6.24 -7.06
CA TYR A 199 -22.21 -7.19 -6.10
C TYR A 199 -22.75 -8.45 -6.80
N SER A 200 -23.47 -8.27 -7.90
CA SER A 200 -24.01 -9.37 -8.69
C SER A 200 -22.89 -10.27 -9.24
N LEU A 201 -21.79 -9.66 -9.71
CA LEU A 201 -20.63 -10.38 -10.20
C LEU A 201 -19.89 -11.13 -9.07
N VAL A 202 -19.69 -10.52 -7.90
CA VAL A 202 -19.10 -11.17 -6.73
C VAL A 202 -19.88 -12.44 -6.37
N LYS A 203 -21.21 -12.36 -6.29
CA LYS A 203 -22.07 -13.53 -6.01
C LYS A 203 -21.82 -14.65 -7.00
N ALA A 204 -21.85 -14.34 -8.30
CA ALA A 204 -21.62 -15.33 -9.35
C ALA A 204 -20.23 -15.98 -9.23
N MET A 205 -19.18 -15.17 -9.02
CA MET A 205 -17.81 -15.65 -8.87
C MET A 205 -17.61 -16.52 -7.62
N ILE A 206 -18.26 -16.19 -6.48
CA ILE A 206 -18.21 -17.03 -5.28
C ILE A 206 -18.92 -18.37 -5.54
N SER A 207 -20.10 -18.36 -6.15
CA SER A 207 -20.84 -19.57 -6.50
C SER A 207 -20.09 -20.47 -7.48
N ALA A 208 -19.31 -19.89 -8.39
CA ALA A 208 -18.46 -20.60 -9.33
C ALA A 208 -17.10 -21.06 -8.74
N GLY A 209 -16.77 -20.66 -7.50
CA GLY A 209 -15.47 -20.95 -6.87
C GLY A 209 -14.31 -20.11 -7.42
N GLU A 210 -14.59 -19.07 -8.21
CA GLU A 210 -13.61 -18.16 -8.80
C GLU A 210 -13.14 -17.05 -7.83
N LEU A 211 -13.97 -16.74 -6.82
CA LEU A 211 -13.64 -15.79 -5.77
C LEU A 211 -13.85 -16.44 -4.40
N ARG A 212 -12.82 -16.35 -3.54
CA ARG A 212 -12.92 -16.85 -2.16
C ARG A 212 -13.68 -15.87 -1.27
N ARG A 213 -14.35 -16.39 -0.24
CA ARG A 213 -15.11 -15.57 0.73
C ARG A 213 -14.20 -14.64 1.53
N GLU A 214 -12.97 -15.06 1.79
CA GLU A 214 -11.94 -14.24 2.42
C GLU A 214 -11.59 -13.03 1.55
N SER A 215 -11.46 -13.23 0.23
CA SER A 215 -11.24 -12.13 -0.72
C SER A 215 -12.40 -11.14 -0.74
N TRP A 216 -13.65 -11.60 -0.62
CA TRP A 216 -14.81 -10.72 -0.45
C TRP A 216 -14.71 -9.87 0.82
N ARG A 217 -14.28 -10.47 1.93
CA ARG A 217 -14.14 -9.78 3.22
C ARG A 217 -13.02 -8.74 3.20
N ASP A 218 -11.85 -9.16 2.75
CA ASP A 218 -10.59 -8.50 3.09
C ASP A 218 -10.10 -7.58 1.97
N TRP A 219 -10.53 -7.78 0.72
CA TRP A 219 -10.05 -6.96 -0.39
C TRP A 219 -10.53 -5.51 -0.24
N PRO A 220 -9.63 -4.50 -0.08
CA PRO A 220 -10.04 -3.11 0.13
C PRO A 220 -10.87 -2.54 -1.03
N LEU A 221 -10.66 -3.06 -2.24
CA LEU A 221 -11.41 -2.68 -3.44
C LEU A 221 -12.92 -2.87 -3.31
N LEU A 222 -13.36 -3.88 -2.55
CA LEU A 222 -14.76 -4.28 -2.46
C LEU A 222 -15.53 -3.58 -1.32
N GLU A 223 -14.92 -2.58 -0.66
CA GLU A 223 -15.56 -1.86 0.45
C GLU A 223 -16.88 -1.20 0.04
N GLY A 224 -16.91 -0.47 -1.08
CA GLY A 224 -18.15 0.15 -1.59
C GLY A 224 -19.23 -0.89 -1.93
N VAL A 225 -18.81 -2.06 -2.41
CA VAL A 225 -19.72 -3.18 -2.73
C VAL A 225 -20.29 -3.79 -1.46
N ARG A 226 -19.48 -3.93 -0.41
CA ARG A 226 -19.91 -4.38 0.93
C ARG A 226 -20.89 -3.38 1.54
N GLU A 227 -20.62 -2.08 1.44
CA GLU A 227 -21.56 -1.05 1.90
C GLU A 227 -22.90 -1.10 1.14
N PHE A 228 -22.86 -1.33 -0.17
CA PHE A 228 -24.05 -1.50 -0.98
C PHE A 228 -24.88 -2.70 -0.52
N GLU A 229 -24.25 -3.86 -0.28
CA GLU A 229 -24.92 -5.05 0.25
C GLU A 229 -25.62 -4.73 1.58
N LEU A 230 -24.92 -4.08 2.51
CA LEU A 230 -25.46 -3.76 3.83
C LEU A 230 -26.72 -2.90 3.77
N LYS A 231 -26.76 -1.93 2.84
CA LYS A 231 -27.84 -0.95 2.69
C LYS A 231 -29.03 -1.47 1.86
N ASN A 232 -28.79 -2.34 0.89
CA ASN A 232 -29.78 -2.63 -0.17
C ASN A 232 -30.23 -4.10 -0.23
N ILE A 233 -29.54 -5.02 0.43
CA ILE A 233 -29.81 -6.46 0.32
C ILE A 233 -30.40 -6.98 1.63
N GLY A 234 -31.51 -7.72 1.51
CA GLY A 234 -32.16 -8.37 2.65
C GLY A 234 -31.25 -9.42 3.29
N SER A 235 -31.36 -9.61 4.61
CA SER A 235 -30.43 -10.47 5.36
C SER A 235 -30.27 -11.87 4.76
N ALA A 236 -31.33 -12.51 4.27
CA ALA A 236 -31.27 -13.85 3.69
C ALA A 236 -30.41 -13.94 2.39
N ASP A 237 -30.24 -12.83 1.68
CA ASP A 237 -29.55 -12.76 0.38
C ASP A 237 -28.15 -12.17 0.46
N LYS A 238 -27.69 -11.82 1.68
CA LYS A 238 -26.32 -11.35 1.92
C LYS A 238 -25.34 -12.50 1.80
N ILE A 239 -24.19 -12.25 1.18
CA ILE A 239 -23.05 -13.14 1.06
C ILE A 239 -22.59 -13.64 2.45
N TRP A 240 -22.79 -12.83 3.50
CA TRP A 240 -22.43 -13.13 4.89
C TRP A 240 -23.41 -14.03 5.68
N VAL A 241 -24.64 -14.29 5.20
CA VAL A 241 -25.70 -14.88 6.06
C VAL A 241 -25.84 -16.41 5.97
N VAL A 242 -24.84 -17.15 5.47
CA VAL A 242 -24.89 -18.63 5.51
C VAL A 242 -23.60 -19.22 6.07
N ALA A 243 -23.30 -19.00 7.36
CA ALA A 243 -22.34 -19.80 8.14
C ALA A 243 -22.36 -19.56 9.67
N PHE A 244 -23.52 -19.33 10.30
CA PHE A 244 -23.68 -19.50 11.76
C PHE A 244 -24.96 -20.31 12.04
N GLY A 245 -24.97 -21.56 11.57
CA GLY A 245 -26.10 -22.47 11.76
C GLY A 245 -25.86 -23.91 11.30
N GLY A 246 -24.60 -24.30 11.09
CA GLY A 246 -24.22 -25.70 10.92
C GLY A 246 -23.56 -26.15 12.20
N GLU A 247 -24.35 -26.65 13.16
CA GLU A 247 -23.80 -27.46 14.24
C GLU A 247 -22.96 -28.57 13.61
N HIS A 248 -21.67 -28.61 13.95
CA HIS A 248 -20.89 -29.83 13.83
C HIS A 248 -21.52 -30.84 14.79
N THR A 249 -22.55 -31.57 14.35
CA THR A 249 -22.87 -32.85 14.93
C THR A 249 -21.74 -33.80 14.53
N HIS A 250 -20.75 -33.91 15.41
CA HIS A 250 -19.84 -35.04 15.40
C HIS A 250 -20.68 -36.33 15.35
N PRO A 251 -20.36 -37.30 14.49
CA PRO A 251 -21.00 -38.60 14.59
C PRO A 251 -20.63 -39.18 15.95
N ASN A 252 -21.65 -39.33 16.79
CA ASN A 252 -21.57 -40.03 18.06
C ASN A 252 -21.10 -41.45 17.73
N THR A 253 -19.86 -41.77 18.05
CA THR A 253 -19.40 -43.15 18.12
C THR A 253 -20.15 -43.81 19.25
N GLU A 254 -21.20 -44.56 18.92
CA GLU A 254 -21.83 -45.50 19.83
C GLU A 254 -20.78 -46.53 20.26
N ASP A 255 -20.39 -46.43 21.53
CA ASP A 255 -19.61 -47.39 22.29
C ASP A 255 -20.44 -48.68 22.44
N GLY A 256 -20.34 -49.54 21.44
CA GLY A 256 -20.90 -50.89 21.44
C GLY A 256 -20.11 -51.81 22.37
N ARG A 257 -20.25 -51.62 23.69
CA ARG A 257 -19.98 -52.68 24.67
C ARG A 257 -21.19 -53.61 24.72
N ASN A 258 -21.11 -54.73 24.01
CA ASN A 258 -21.84 -55.93 24.39
C ASN A 258 -20.88 -56.88 25.09
N ALA A 259 -21.18 -57.11 26.37
CA ALA A 259 -20.69 -58.21 27.16
C ALA A 259 -21.48 -59.49 26.86
N GLU A 260 -20.90 -60.61 27.30
CA GLU A 260 -21.49 -61.93 27.55
C GLU A 260 -21.64 -62.89 26.36
N ALA A 261 -20.72 -63.84 26.22
CA ALA A 261 -20.81 -65.21 26.79
C ALA A 261 -19.55 -66.02 26.46
#